data_AF-A0A2N3LAR2-F1
#
_entry.id   AF-A0A2N3LAR2-F1
#
_cell.length_a   1.000
_cell.length_b   1.000
_cell.length_c   1.000
_cell.angle_alpha   90.00
_cell.angle_beta   90.00
_cell.angle_gamma   90.00
#
_symmetry.space_group_name_H-M   'P 1'
#
loop_
_entity.id
_entity.type
_entity.pdbx_description
1 polymer ?
#
loop_
_entity_poly.entity_id
_entity_poly.type
_entity_poly.pdbx_seq_one_letter_code
_entity_poly.pdbx_strand_id
1 'polypeptide(L)'
;MALDNENLANLDLDGLRGEIDDIDQALQSLIIRRTKVVQAVGAYKDRVIAAGGKVKVPYRPAREARIMRTLVDRHDGAFPKTALIQIWREMIAAGTRLEAPYTIALCRNAEGQDCWELARLNFGCLNEIVEFETPREAYGALEEGRAAVGVFPKPEFGEPMPWWTLLTEHSAVRVVSKLPFGGRPVGRGEQTEGFVLAAIDLEDSGDDRTLFVVSLSKEISMDTARKKIADGLNGSAILGFSDEIAADRRFVLVDVPGFFCNRADAFQATLAEQGLNPESLRVVGAYAVPISEDALS
;
A
#
# COMPACT_ATOMS: atom_id res chain seq x y z
N MET A 1 6.22 3.37 -34.34
CA MET A 1 5.54 3.42 -35.64
C MET A 1 4.31 2.56 -35.49
N ALA A 2 3.14 3.18 -35.33
CA ALA A 2 1.90 2.45 -35.50
C ALA A 2 1.72 2.28 -37.00
N LEU A 3 1.73 1.05 -37.49
CA LEU A 3 1.09 0.78 -38.78
C LEU A 3 -0.36 1.21 -38.62
N ASP A 4 -0.85 2.10 -39.49
CA ASP A 4 -2.25 2.56 -39.45
C ASP A 4 -3.19 1.34 -39.42
N ASN A 5 -4.29 1.43 -38.66
CA ASN A 5 -5.26 0.35 -38.50
C ASN A 5 -5.77 -0.24 -39.84
N GLU A 6 -5.72 0.53 -40.92
CA GLU A 6 -6.03 0.08 -42.29
C GLU A 6 -5.07 -1.01 -42.82
N ASN A 7 -3.82 -1.05 -42.38
CA ASN A 7 -2.85 -2.06 -42.80
C ASN A 7 -3.08 -3.41 -42.10
N LEU A 8 -3.53 -3.42 -40.85
CA LEU A 8 -3.83 -4.66 -40.11
C LEU A 8 -4.99 -5.43 -40.72
N ALA A 9 -6.03 -4.73 -41.19
CA ALA A 9 -7.23 -5.34 -41.78
C ALA A 9 -6.97 -6.10 -43.08
N ASN A 10 -5.83 -5.86 -43.74
CA ASN A 10 -5.46 -6.45 -45.03
C ASN A 10 -4.49 -7.65 -44.90
N LEU A 11 -4.00 -7.94 -43.70
CA LEU A 11 -3.10 -9.08 -43.44
C LEU A 11 -3.90 -10.37 -43.29
N ASP A 12 -3.32 -11.48 -43.74
CA ASP A 12 -3.80 -12.81 -43.38
C ASP A 12 -3.36 -13.20 -41.95
N LEU A 13 -3.76 -14.38 -41.49
CA LEU A 13 -3.45 -14.82 -40.12
C LEU A 13 -1.95 -14.88 -39.83
N ASP A 14 -1.14 -15.30 -40.80
CA ASP A 14 0.31 -15.42 -40.61
C ASP A 14 0.96 -14.04 -40.61
N GLY A 15 0.50 -13.11 -41.45
CA GLY A 15 0.91 -11.71 -41.39
C GLY A 15 0.57 -11.04 -40.06
N LEU A 16 -0.64 -11.26 -39.54
CA LEU A 16 -1.05 -10.75 -38.22
C LEU A 16 -0.21 -11.32 -37.07
N ARG A 17 0.17 -12.60 -37.15
CA ARG A 17 1.06 -13.22 -36.16
C ARG A 17 2.49 -12.67 -36.24
N GLY A 18 3.00 -12.42 -37.45
CA GLY A 18 4.28 -11.77 -37.63
C GLY A 18 4.34 -10.38 -36.97
N GLU A 19 3.28 -9.59 -37.10
CA GLU A 19 3.18 -8.29 -36.42
C GLU A 19 3.20 -8.44 -34.88
N ILE A 20 2.52 -9.46 -34.34
CA ILE A 20 2.57 -9.77 -32.89
C ILE A 20 3.99 -10.12 -32.46
N ASP A 21 4.68 -10.99 -33.20
CA ASP A 21 6.04 -11.42 -32.89
C ASP A 21 7.03 -10.23 -32.90
N ASP A 22 6.88 -9.32 -33.87
CA ASP A 22 7.69 -8.09 -33.97
C ASP A 22 7.42 -7.15 -32.78
N ILE A 23 6.16 -6.98 -32.39
CA ILE A 23 5.78 -6.20 -31.20
C ILE A 23 6.34 -6.84 -29.93
N ASP A 24 6.23 -8.16 -29.77
CA ASP A 24 6.72 -8.88 -28.60
C ASP A 24 8.24 -8.77 -28.46
N GLN A 25 8.98 -8.83 -29.57
CA GLN A 25 10.43 -8.59 -29.58
C GLN A 25 10.76 -7.15 -29.15
N ALA A 26 9.99 -6.16 -29.61
CA ALA A 26 10.15 -4.78 -29.20
C ALA A 26 9.84 -4.58 -27.71
N LEU A 27 8.76 -5.19 -27.20
CA LEU A 27 8.39 -5.18 -25.78
C LEU A 27 9.49 -5.79 -24.92
N GLN A 28 9.99 -6.98 -25.28
CA GLN A 28 11.10 -7.62 -24.58
C GLN A 28 12.33 -6.71 -24.54
N SER A 29 12.69 -6.10 -25.68
CA SER A 29 13.83 -5.18 -25.77
C SER A 29 13.66 -3.96 -24.86
N LEU A 30 12.45 -3.40 -24.78
CA LEU A 30 12.13 -2.29 -23.89
C LEU A 30 12.18 -2.68 -22.41
N ILE A 31 11.69 -3.88 -22.05
CA ILE A 31 11.77 -4.42 -20.69
C ILE A 31 13.25 -4.56 -20.28
N ILE A 32 14.10 -5.15 -21.12
CA ILE A 32 15.53 -5.29 -20.84
C ILE A 32 16.21 -3.93 -20.70
N ARG A 33 15.87 -2.96 -21.56
CA ARG A 33 16.39 -1.59 -21.44
C ARG A 33 15.96 -0.93 -20.13
N ARG A 34 14.68 -1.08 -19.73
CA ARG A 34 14.16 -0.59 -18.44
C ARG A 34 14.93 -1.21 -17.28
N THR A 35 15.18 -2.51 -17.31
CA THR A 35 15.95 -3.21 -16.28
C THR A 35 17.37 -2.66 -16.12
N LYS A 36 18.06 -2.36 -17.23
CA LYS A 36 19.40 -1.71 -17.17
C LYS A 36 19.36 -0.35 -16.46
N VAL A 37 18.29 0.43 -16.67
CA VAL A 37 18.10 1.72 -15.98
C VAL A 37 17.85 1.50 -14.49
N VAL A 38 17.03 0.52 -14.11
CA VAL A 38 16.79 0.16 -12.70
C VAL A 38 18.09 -0.24 -11.99
N GLN A 39 18.94 -1.05 -12.64
CA GLN A 39 20.26 -1.41 -12.09
C GLN A 39 21.16 -0.19 -11.90
N ALA A 40 21.14 0.77 -12.83
CA ALA A 40 21.89 2.02 -12.68
C ALA A 40 21.37 2.87 -11.52
N VAL A 41 20.04 2.88 -11.27
CA VAL A 41 19.43 3.53 -10.09
C VAL A 41 19.89 2.85 -8.80
N GLY A 42 19.92 1.52 -8.75
CA GLY A 42 20.47 0.76 -7.63
C GLY A 42 21.93 1.12 -7.35
N ALA A 43 22.78 1.07 -8.37
CA ALA A 43 24.20 1.43 -8.25
C ALA A 43 24.42 2.89 -7.80
N TYR A 44 23.55 3.82 -8.19
CA TYR A 44 23.56 5.19 -7.69
C TYR A 44 23.25 5.24 -6.19
N LYS A 45 22.21 4.54 -5.74
CA LYS A 45 21.82 4.46 -4.32
C LYS A 45 22.95 3.88 -3.47
N ASP A 46 23.63 2.83 -3.95
CA ASP A 46 24.76 2.21 -3.25
C ASP A 46 25.92 3.19 -3.05
N ARG A 47 26.22 4.02 -4.05
CA ARG A 47 27.24 5.08 -3.94
C ARG A 47 26.85 6.14 -2.92
N VAL A 48 25.56 6.51 -2.87
CA VAL A 48 25.05 7.44 -1.86
C VAL A 48 25.19 6.85 -0.45
N ILE A 49 24.90 5.55 -0.27
CA ILE A 49 25.12 4.85 1.01
C ILE A 49 26.60 4.87 1.39
N ALA A 50 27.49 4.52 0.45
CA ALA A 50 28.93 4.51 0.68
C ALA A 50 29.50 5.89 1.06
N ALA A 51 28.85 6.98 0.62
CA ALA A 51 29.18 8.35 1.00
C ALA A 51 28.59 8.78 2.36
N GLY A 52 28.03 7.86 3.15
CA GLY A 52 27.42 8.13 4.45
C GLY A 52 25.95 8.55 4.39
N GLY A 53 25.32 8.49 3.21
CA GLY A 53 23.89 8.68 3.05
C GLY A 53 23.09 7.50 3.61
N LYS A 54 21.81 7.75 3.96
CA LYS A 54 20.87 6.68 4.29
C LYS A 54 19.98 6.44 3.07
N VAL A 55 19.96 5.22 2.55
CA VAL A 55 18.94 4.79 1.59
C VAL A 55 18.16 3.64 2.21
N LYS A 56 16.84 3.78 2.25
CA LYS A 56 15.93 2.82 2.86
C LYS A 56 15.56 1.71 1.87
N VAL A 57 14.82 0.71 2.38
CA VAL A 57 14.17 -0.37 1.62
C VAL A 57 13.70 0.15 0.25
N PRO A 58 13.99 -0.56 -0.86
CA PRO A 58 13.73 -0.07 -2.23
C PRO A 58 12.24 0.10 -2.56
N TYR A 59 11.33 -0.38 -1.71
CA TYR A 59 9.88 -0.21 -1.83
C TYR A 59 9.45 1.26 -1.60
N ARG A 60 8.77 1.84 -2.60
CA ARG A 60 8.39 3.27 -2.62
C ARG A 60 6.91 3.45 -3.03
N PRO A 61 5.96 3.17 -2.12
CA PRO A 61 4.54 3.06 -2.46
C PRO A 61 3.94 4.32 -3.07
N ALA A 62 4.29 5.52 -2.60
CA ALA A 62 3.79 6.78 -3.17
C ALA A 62 4.25 7.00 -4.63
N ARG A 63 5.45 6.55 -4.99
CA ARG A 63 5.94 6.58 -6.38
C ARG A 63 5.19 5.57 -7.24
N GLU A 64 4.99 4.36 -6.72
CA GLU A 64 4.27 3.29 -7.42
C GLU A 64 2.81 3.69 -7.66
N ALA A 65 2.14 4.29 -6.68
CA ALA A 65 0.78 4.81 -6.81
C ALA A 65 0.65 5.83 -7.96
N ARG A 66 1.58 6.80 -8.04
CA ARG A 66 1.62 7.76 -9.15
C ARG A 66 1.84 7.10 -10.50
N ILE A 67 2.71 6.08 -10.57
CA ILE A 67 2.91 5.30 -11.80
C ILE A 67 1.60 4.64 -12.22
N MET A 68 0.91 3.95 -11.30
CA MET A 68 -0.33 3.24 -11.60
C MET A 68 -1.47 4.19 -12.02
N ARG A 69 -1.62 5.33 -11.33
CA ARG A 69 -2.59 6.38 -11.74
C ARG A 69 -2.29 6.88 -13.14
N THR A 70 -1.02 7.23 -13.41
CA THR A 70 -0.59 7.67 -14.75
C THR A 70 -0.87 6.62 -15.84
N LEU A 71 -0.76 5.31 -15.53
CA LEU A 71 -1.09 4.25 -16.48
C LEU A 71 -2.57 4.20 -16.81
N VAL A 72 -3.42 4.33 -15.80
CA VAL A 72 -4.88 4.36 -15.97
C VAL A 72 -5.32 5.63 -16.69
N ASP A 73 -4.80 6.79 -16.32
CA ASP A 73 -5.18 8.09 -16.89
C ASP A 73 -4.86 8.21 -18.38
N ARG A 74 -3.73 7.64 -18.82
CA ARG A 74 -3.31 7.66 -20.24
C ARG A 74 -3.81 6.45 -21.04
N HIS A 75 -4.56 5.55 -20.42
CA HIS A 75 -5.00 4.32 -21.06
C HIS A 75 -5.98 4.64 -22.17
N ASP A 76 -5.71 4.09 -23.36
CA ASP A 76 -6.60 4.17 -24.52
C ASP A 76 -6.62 2.80 -25.21
N GLY A 77 -7.79 2.35 -25.63
CA GLY A 77 -8.01 1.04 -26.25
C GLY A 77 -8.63 -0.03 -25.34
N ALA A 78 -8.70 -1.25 -25.86
CA ALA A 78 -9.52 -2.35 -25.32
C ALA A 78 -8.79 -3.24 -24.29
N PHE A 79 -7.51 -2.98 -23.99
CA PHE A 79 -6.77 -3.80 -23.05
C PHE A 79 -7.30 -3.60 -21.62
N PRO A 80 -7.52 -4.65 -20.80
CA PRO A 80 -8.04 -4.46 -19.45
C PRO A 80 -7.04 -3.69 -18.56
N LYS A 81 -7.48 -2.56 -17.98
CA LYS A 81 -6.64 -1.72 -17.09
C LYS A 81 -6.13 -2.48 -15.87
N THR A 82 -6.92 -3.41 -15.34
CA THR A 82 -6.51 -4.29 -14.23
C THR A 82 -5.32 -5.17 -14.62
N ALA A 83 -5.35 -5.79 -15.79
CA ALA A 83 -4.23 -6.58 -16.32
C ALA A 83 -3.00 -5.70 -16.56
N LEU A 84 -3.20 -4.46 -17.03
CA LEU A 84 -2.10 -3.50 -17.25
C LEU A 84 -1.39 -3.15 -15.94
N ILE A 85 -2.16 -2.90 -14.87
CA ILE A 85 -1.62 -2.68 -13.53
C ILE A 85 -0.80 -3.87 -13.06
N GLN A 86 -1.29 -5.10 -13.25
CA GLN A 86 -0.58 -6.31 -12.81
C GLN A 86 0.75 -6.51 -13.57
N ILE A 87 0.78 -6.26 -14.88
CA ILE A 87 2.02 -6.28 -15.66
C ILE A 87 3.03 -5.26 -15.10
N TRP A 88 2.58 -4.05 -14.77
CA TRP A 88 3.46 -3.04 -14.17
C TRP A 88 3.90 -3.38 -12.74
N ARG A 89 3.02 -4.00 -11.94
CA ARG A 89 3.35 -4.49 -10.59
C ARG A 89 4.47 -5.53 -10.66
N GLU A 90 4.38 -6.50 -11.56
CA GLU A 90 5.42 -7.51 -11.72
C GLU A 90 6.75 -6.88 -12.19
N MET A 91 6.70 -5.95 -13.14
CA MET A 91 7.90 -5.22 -13.60
C MET A 91 8.54 -4.37 -12.50
N ILE A 92 7.75 -3.81 -11.58
CA ILE A 92 8.25 -3.07 -10.42
C ILE A 92 8.85 -4.06 -9.42
N ALA A 93 8.11 -5.10 -9.04
CA ALA A 93 8.56 -6.13 -8.10
C ALA A 93 9.89 -6.78 -8.51
N ALA A 94 10.02 -7.18 -9.78
CA ALA A 94 11.25 -7.73 -10.33
C ALA A 94 12.41 -6.71 -10.28
N GLY A 95 12.14 -5.44 -10.61
CA GLY A 95 13.13 -4.36 -10.54
C GLY A 95 13.60 -4.09 -9.12
N THR A 96 12.67 -3.98 -8.17
CA THR A 96 12.95 -3.76 -6.75
C THR A 96 13.79 -4.91 -6.18
N ARG A 97 13.52 -6.16 -6.57
CA ARG A 97 14.32 -7.33 -6.17
C ARG A 97 15.73 -7.31 -6.75
N LEU A 98 15.93 -6.78 -7.96
CA LEU A 98 17.26 -6.60 -8.54
C LEU A 98 18.07 -5.52 -7.82
N GLU A 99 17.41 -4.50 -7.28
CA GLU A 99 18.07 -3.49 -6.44
C GLU A 99 18.47 -4.09 -5.08
N ALA A 100 17.53 -4.70 -4.37
CA ALA A 100 17.81 -5.47 -3.18
C ALA A 100 16.68 -6.50 -2.92
N PRO A 101 16.99 -7.80 -2.78
CA PRO A 101 15.98 -8.77 -2.37
C PRO A 101 15.52 -8.49 -0.93
N TYR A 102 14.22 -8.68 -0.67
CA TYR A 102 13.67 -8.55 0.67
C TYR A 102 12.54 -9.55 0.92
N THR A 103 12.37 -9.90 2.19
CA THR A 103 11.34 -10.83 2.65
C THR A 103 10.08 -10.06 3.04
N ILE A 104 8.93 -10.65 2.71
CA ILE A 104 7.59 -10.15 3.03
C ILE A 104 7.02 -10.99 4.18
N ALA A 105 6.70 -10.36 5.31
CA ALA A 105 5.97 -11.01 6.38
C ALA A 105 4.46 -11.01 6.07
N LEU A 106 3.84 -12.17 6.00
CA LEU A 106 2.40 -12.30 5.84
C LEU A 106 1.75 -12.58 7.20
N CYS A 107 0.81 -11.74 7.58
CA CYS A 107 0.01 -11.93 8.78
C CYS A 107 -1.32 -12.60 8.44
N ARG A 108 -1.79 -13.50 9.30
CA ARG A 108 -3.19 -13.96 9.36
C ARG A 108 -3.93 -13.23 10.46
N ASN A 109 -5.23 -12.97 10.29
CA ASN A 109 -6.07 -12.56 11.41
C ASN A 109 -6.42 -13.77 12.30
N ALA A 110 -7.05 -13.52 13.44
CA ALA A 110 -7.47 -14.57 14.37
C ALA A 110 -8.48 -15.58 13.75
N GLU A 111 -9.17 -15.19 12.69
CA GLU A 111 -10.13 -16.04 11.95
C GLU A 111 -9.46 -16.87 10.84
N GLY A 112 -8.14 -16.76 10.67
CA GLY A 112 -7.38 -17.48 9.65
C GLY A 112 -7.44 -16.86 8.26
N GLN A 113 -8.04 -15.68 8.09
CA GLN A 113 -7.98 -14.92 6.86
C GLN A 113 -6.55 -14.42 6.64
N ASP A 114 -5.97 -14.82 5.51
CA ASP A 114 -4.67 -14.33 5.05
C ASP A 114 -4.82 -13.30 3.92
N CYS A 115 -3.72 -12.60 3.65
CA CYS A 115 -3.60 -11.65 2.57
C CYS A 115 -2.66 -12.17 1.45
N TRP A 116 -2.59 -13.50 1.26
CA TRP A 116 -1.59 -14.10 0.36
C TRP A 116 -1.72 -13.56 -1.06
N GLU A 117 -2.94 -13.53 -1.60
CA GLU A 117 -3.19 -13.00 -2.95
C GLU A 117 -2.87 -11.51 -3.05
N LEU A 118 -3.18 -10.71 -2.02
CA LEU A 118 -2.81 -9.30 -1.98
C LEU A 118 -1.28 -9.10 -1.99
N ALA A 119 -0.58 -9.92 -1.22
CA ALA A 119 0.88 -9.88 -1.17
C ALA A 119 1.48 -10.27 -2.53
N ARG A 120 0.94 -11.31 -3.19
CA ARG A 120 1.39 -11.73 -4.52
C ARG A 120 1.13 -10.70 -5.61
N LEU A 121 -0.07 -10.12 -5.67
CA LEU A 121 -0.39 -9.10 -6.66
C LEU A 121 0.40 -7.80 -6.46
N ASN A 122 0.79 -7.47 -5.23
CA ASN A 122 1.54 -6.25 -4.95
C ASN A 122 3.05 -6.42 -5.13
N PHE A 123 3.62 -7.53 -4.64
CA PHE A 123 5.06 -7.77 -4.58
C PHE A 123 5.56 -8.82 -5.58
N GLY A 124 4.70 -9.30 -6.46
CA GLY A 124 5.04 -10.19 -7.55
C GLY A 124 5.40 -11.62 -7.14
N CYS A 125 5.80 -12.42 -8.13
CA CYS A 125 6.01 -13.85 -7.93
C CYS A 125 7.40 -14.24 -7.37
N LEU A 126 8.40 -13.35 -7.49
CA LEU A 126 9.81 -13.64 -7.18
C LEU A 126 10.26 -13.33 -5.76
N ASN A 127 9.46 -12.58 -4.99
CA ASN A 127 9.80 -12.22 -3.61
C ASN A 127 9.33 -13.31 -2.63
N GLU A 128 10.14 -13.54 -1.60
CA GLU A 128 9.84 -14.52 -0.55
C GLU A 128 8.74 -14.00 0.37
N ILE A 129 7.72 -14.81 0.58
CA ILE A 129 6.63 -14.54 1.53
C ILE A 129 6.75 -15.56 2.66
N VAL A 130 6.91 -15.06 3.89
CA VAL A 130 6.98 -15.87 5.11
C VAL A 130 5.71 -15.64 5.90
N GLU A 131 4.97 -16.70 6.18
CA GLU A 131 3.73 -16.65 6.96
C GLU A 131 4.03 -16.66 8.45
N PHE A 132 3.27 -15.85 9.20
CA PHE A 132 3.28 -15.82 10.65
C PHE A 132 1.86 -16.05 11.18
N GLU A 133 1.77 -16.80 12.28
CA GLU A 133 0.48 -17.20 12.86
C GLU A 133 -0.20 -16.05 13.60
N THR A 134 0.58 -15.10 14.13
CA THR A 134 0.03 -13.96 14.88
C THR A 134 0.50 -12.61 14.36
N PRO A 135 -0.31 -11.56 14.51
CA PRO A 135 0.12 -10.19 14.21
C PRO A 135 1.37 -9.73 14.96
N ARG A 136 1.56 -10.21 16.20
CA ARG A 136 2.73 -9.86 17.02
C ARG A 136 4.01 -10.42 16.44
N GLU A 137 3.99 -11.67 15.98
CA GLU A 137 5.15 -12.32 15.36
C GLU A 137 5.52 -11.65 14.03
N ALA A 138 4.52 -11.38 13.18
CA ALA A 138 4.70 -10.68 11.92
C ALA A 138 5.27 -9.27 12.14
N TYR A 139 4.72 -8.53 13.10
CA TYR A 139 5.20 -7.18 13.44
C TYR A 139 6.61 -7.21 14.02
N GLY A 140 6.90 -8.14 14.93
CA GLY A 140 8.25 -8.34 15.48
C GLY A 140 9.29 -8.66 14.41
N ALA A 141 8.91 -9.39 13.35
CA ALA A 141 9.79 -9.63 12.19
C ALA A 141 10.18 -8.34 11.46
N LEU A 142 9.30 -7.34 11.43
CA LEU A 142 9.60 -6.03 10.85
C LEU A 142 10.51 -5.20 11.77
N GLU A 143 10.24 -5.20 13.07
CA GLU A 143 11.06 -4.45 14.04
C GLU A 143 12.48 -4.98 14.14
N GLU A 144 12.64 -6.30 14.08
CA GLU A 144 13.94 -6.98 14.10
C GLU A 144 14.66 -6.96 12.74
N GLY A 145 14.00 -6.48 11.68
CA GLY A 145 14.54 -6.46 10.32
C GLY A 145 14.64 -7.83 9.64
N ARG A 146 13.99 -8.86 10.18
CA ARG A 146 13.87 -10.18 9.53
C ARG A 146 13.00 -10.14 8.27
N ALA A 147 12.04 -9.21 8.23
CA ALA A 147 11.26 -8.88 7.04
C ALA A 147 11.32 -7.38 6.80
N ALA A 148 11.40 -6.96 5.53
CA ALA A 148 11.47 -5.53 5.19
C ALA A 148 10.09 -4.88 5.09
N VAL A 149 9.09 -5.67 4.71
CA VAL A 149 7.69 -5.26 4.58
C VAL A 149 6.78 -6.35 5.14
N GLY A 150 5.62 -5.97 5.66
CA GLY A 150 4.61 -6.91 6.12
C GLY A 150 3.24 -6.59 5.55
N VAL A 151 2.44 -7.62 5.27
CA VAL A 151 1.07 -7.49 4.77
C VAL A 151 0.12 -7.97 5.86
N PHE A 152 -0.73 -7.06 6.32
CA PHE A 152 -1.67 -7.26 7.40
C PHE A 152 -3.10 -7.14 6.90
N PRO A 153 -4.03 -7.99 7.36
CA PRO A 153 -5.44 -7.86 7.00
C PRO A 153 -6.01 -6.54 7.50
N LYS A 154 -7.05 -6.06 6.81
CA LYS A 154 -7.81 -4.89 7.27
C LYS A 154 -8.31 -5.13 8.70
N PRO A 155 -8.22 -4.13 9.59
CA PRO A 155 -8.74 -4.26 10.94
C PRO A 155 -10.24 -4.52 10.95
N GLU A 156 -10.68 -5.34 11.90
CA GLU A 156 -12.08 -5.63 12.14
C GLU A 156 -12.53 -5.11 13.51
N PHE A 157 -13.81 -4.75 13.61
CA PHE A 157 -14.36 -4.26 14.86
C PHE A 157 -14.48 -5.39 15.88
N GLY A 158 -13.92 -5.18 17.07
CA GLY A 158 -13.94 -6.19 18.13
C GLY A 158 -12.85 -7.26 18.01
N GLU A 159 -11.88 -7.09 17.10
CA GLU A 159 -10.71 -7.95 17.02
C GLU A 159 -9.99 -7.98 18.39
N PRO A 160 -9.69 -9.16 18.97
CA PRO A 160 -9.09 -9.25 20.31
C PRO A 160 -7.68 -8.66 20.39
N MET A 161 -6.90 -8.78 19.31
CA MET A 161 -5.50 -8.38 19.28
C MET A 161 -5.15 -7.67 17.97
N PRO A 162 -5.70 -6.46 17.76
CA PRO A 162 -5.54 -5.77 16.50
C PRO A 162 -4.09 -5.31 16.30
N TRP A 163 -3.52 -5.62 15.15
CA TRP A 163 -2.13 -5.33 14.81
C TRP A 163 -1.78 -3.83 14.91
N TRP A 164 -2.73 -2.95 14.64
CA TRP A 164 -2.50 -1.50 14.64
C TRP A 164 -2.24 -0.93 16.03
N THR A 165 -2.55 -1.68 17.10
CA THR A 165 -2.18 -1.30 18.48
C THR A 165 -0.70 -1.46 18.75
N LEU A 166 0.00 -2.31 17.98
CA LEU A 166 1.45 -2.49 18.05
C LEU A 166 2.23 -1.28 17.49
N LEU A 167 1.56 -0.43 16.70
CA LEU A 167 2.14 0.82 16.18
C LEU A 167 2.15 1.89 17.27
N THR A 168 3.26 1.94 18.00
CA THR A 168 3.53 2.93 19.03
C THR A 168 4.11 4.22 18.43
N GLU A 169 4.17 5.27 19.24
CA GLU A 169 4.77 6.55 18.85
C GLU A 169 6.23 6.38 18.38
N HIS A 170 7.00 5.53 19.06
CA HIS A 170 8.41 5.28 18.77
C HIS A 170 8.66 4.22 17.69
N SER A 171 7.62 3.54 17.20
CA SER A 171 7.77 2.50 16.17
C SER A 171 8.39 3.10 14.90
N ALA A 172 9.46 2.49 14.38
CA ALA A 172 9.97 2.87 13.06
C ALA A 172 9.04 2.36 11.94
N VAL A 173 8.32 1.27 12.21
CA VAL A 173 7.33 0.66 11.34
C VAL A 173 6.06 1.52 11.30
N ARG A 174 5.55 1.77 10.10
CA ARG A 174 4.33 2.52 9.83
C ARG A 174 3.50 1.79 8.78
N VAL A 175 2.21 2.12 8.69
CA VAL A 175 1.40 1.79 7.50
C VAL A 175 1.87 2.65 6.33
N VAL A 176 2.19 2.02 5.20
CA VAL A 176 2.80 2.69 4.04
C VAL A 176 2.01 2.48 2.75
N SER A 177 1.06 1.55 2.73
CA SER A 177 0.18 1.28 1.58
C SER A 177 -1.09 0.57 2.02
N LYS A 178 -2.14 0.67 1.19
CA LYS A 178 -3.38 -0.11 1.29
C LYS A 178 -3.50 -1.02 0.07
N LEU A 179 -3.94 -2.26 0.29
CA LEU A 179 -4.13 -3.27 -0.73
C LEU A 179 -5.60 -3.73 -0.81
N PRO A 180 -6.08 -4.08 -2.01
CA PRO A 180 -5.40 -3.88 -3.29
C PRO A 180 -5.34 -2.40 -3.68
N PHE A 181 -4.28 -1.97 -4.39
CA PHE A 181 -4.18 -0.59 -4.88
C PHE A 181 -4.97 -0.37 -6.18
N GLY A 182 -5.13 -1.41 -7.00
CA GLY A 182 -5.86 -1.35 -8.25
C GLY A 182 -6.13 -2.75 -8.79
N GLY A 183 -7.40 -3.01 -9.10
CA GLY A 183 -7.90 -4.35 -9.42
C GLY A 183 -8.03 -5.22 -8.17
N ARG A 184 -9.06 -6.06 -8.12
CA ARG A 184 -9.22 -7.06 -7.06
C ARG A 184 -8.63 -8.40 -7.49
N PRO A 185 -8.19 -9.24 -6.54
CA PRO A 185 -8.01 -10.66 -6.82
C PRO A 185 -9.29 -11.23 -7.43
N VAL A 186 -9.17 -12.20 -8.34
CA VAL A 186 -10.32 -12.95 -8.87
C VAL A 186 -10.32 -14.33 -8.21
N GLY A 187 -11.47 -14.75 -7.69
CA GLY A 187 -11.62 -15.98 -6.91
C GLY A 187 -11.21 -15.81 -5.45
N ARG A 188 -10.04 -16.33 -5.08
CA ARG A 188 -9.59 -16.33 -3.67
C ARG A 188 -9.26 -14.91 -3.23
N GLY A 189 -9.90 -14.44 -2.16
CA GLY A 189 -9.60 -13.14 -1.57
C GLY A 189 -10.17 -11.93 -2.30
N GLU A 190 -11.22 -12.09 -3.13
CA GLU A 190 -11.91 -11.00 -3.82
C GLU A 190 -12.33 -9.84 -2.91
N GLN A 191 -12.74 -10.16 -1.67
CA GLN A 191 -13.16 -9.19 -0.68
C GLN A 191 -12.07 -8.84 0.34
N THR A 192 -10.87 -9.42 0.20
CA THR A 192 -9.78 -9.16 1.13
C THR A 192 -9.22 -7.76 0.87
N GLU A 193 -9.16 -6.95 1.92
CA GLU A 193 -8.39 -5.72 1.97
C GLU A 193 -7.29 -5.88 3.01
N GLY A 194 -6.20 -5.13 2.84
CA GLY A 194 -5.08 -5.17 3.77
C GLY A 194 -4.25 -3.91 3.74
N PHE A 195 -3.29 -3.85 4.66
CA PHE A 195 -2.33 -2.78 4.78
C PHE A 195 -0.91 -3.33 4.70
N VAL A 196 -0.03 -2.56 4.08
CA VAL A 196 1.41 -2.84 4.09
C VAL A 196 2.06 -2.03 5.19
N LEU A 197 2.85 -2.69 6.03
CA LEU A 197 3.66 -2.08 7.07
C LEU A 197 5.13 -2.17 6.70
N ALA A 198 5.89 -1.09 6.91
CA ALA A 198 7.34 -1.08 6.70
C ALA A 198 8.01 0.07 7.47
N ALA A 199 9.31 -0.05 7.71
CA ALA A 199 10.14 1.00 8.32
C ALA A 199 10.74 1.94 7.26
N ILE A 200 9.88 2.63 6.51
CA ILE A 200 10.28 3.59 5.45
C ILE A 200 9.74 4.99 5.71
N ASP A 201 10.32 6.00 5.05
CA ASP A 201 9.74 7.35 5.05
C ASP A 201 8.44 7.35 4.26
N LEU A 202 7.45 8.07 4.78
CA LEU A 202 6.18 8.29 4.10
C LEU A 202 6.31 9.49 3.16
N GLU A 203 5.73 9.35 1.98
CA GLU A 203 5.79 10.34 0.90
C GLU A 203 4.38 10.68 0.44
N ASP A 204 4.16 11.94 0.09
CA ASP A 204 2.93 12.41 -0.54
C ASP A 204 2.81 11.83 -1.96
N SER A 205 1.69 11.17 -2.26
CA SER A 205 1.37 10.60 -3.56
C SER A 205 0.45 11.49 -4.40
N GLY A 206 -0.04 12.59 -3.83
CA GLY A 206 -0.98 13.56 -4.41
C GLY A 206 -2.44 13.29 -4.07
N ASP A 207 -2.78 12.08 -3.65
CA ASP A 207 -4.11 11.68 -3.18
C ASP A 207 -3.95 10.56 -2.16
N ASP A 208 -3.98 10.93 -0.89
CA ASP A 208 -3.55 10.10 0.23
C ASP A 208 -4.57 10.11 1.34
N ARG A 209 -4.44 9.12 2.23
CA ARG A 209 -5.15 9.07 3.50
C ARG A 209 -4.14 8.83 4.61
N THR A 210 -4.31 9.53 5.73
CA THR A 210 -3.46 9.39 6.92
C THR A 210 -4.21 8.62 7.99
N LEU A 211 -3.53 7.64 8.58
CA LEU A 211 -4.05 6.85 9.69
C LEU A 211 -3.54 7.41 11.01
N PHE A 212 -4.48 7.63 11.93
CA PHE A 212 -4.23 8.06 13.29
C PHE A 212 -4.71 7.00 14.28
N VAL A 213 -3.98 6.81 15.36
CA VAL A 213 -4.53 6.19 16.57
C VAL A 213 -4.82 7.28 17.58
N VAL A 214 -6.09 7.37 17.98
CA VAL A 214 -6.61 8.34 18.93
C VAL A 214 -6.96 7.62 20.22
N SER A 215 -6.44 8.08 21.36
CA SER A 215 -6.80 7.59 22.68
C SER A 215 -7.91 8.45 23.27
N LEU A 216 -9.02 7.83 23.62
CA LEU A 216 -10.20 8.45 24.20
C LEU A 216 -10.54 7.80 25.54
N SER A 217 -11.16 8.58 26.43
CA SER A 217 -11.82 8.03 27.62
C SER A 217 -13.00 7.14 27.21
N LYS A 218 -13.24 6.04 27.96
CA LYS A 218 -14.39 5.17 27.73
C LYS A 218 -15.74 5.81 28.01
N GLU A 219 -15.78 6.95 28.70
CA GLU A 219 -17.00 7.75 28.88
C GLU A 219 -17.54 8.28 27.54
N ILE A 220 -16.66 8.44 26.53
CA ILE A 220 -17.05 8.88 25.19
C ILE A 220 -17.58 7.67 24.42
N SER A 221 -18.88 7.71 24.08
CA SER A 221 -19.49 6.67 23.25
C SER A 221 -18.89 6.64 21.84
N MET A 222 -18.86 5.46 21.21
CA MET A 222 -18.36 5.32 19.83
C MET A 222 -19.17 6.10 18.82
N ASP A 223 -20.48 6.27 19.04
CA ASP A 223 -21.33 7.10 18.19
C ASP A 223 -20.93 8.58 18.27
N THR A 224 -20.63 9.06 19.48
CA THR A 224 -20.14 10.44 19.69
C THR A 224 -18.78 10.62 19.03
N ALA A 225 -17.86 9.67 19.23
CA ALA A 225 -16.53 9.71 18.61
C ALA A 225 -16.63 9.71 17.09
N ARG A 226 -17.43 8.80 16.50
CA ARG A 226 -17.66 8.69 15.06
C ARG A 226 -18.23 9.99 14.49
N LYS A 227 -19.23 10.56 15.15
CA LYS A 227 -19.84 11.82 14.73
C LYS A 227 -18.84 12.98 14.75
N LYS A 228 -18.15 13.19 15.88
CA LYS A 228 -17.19 14.30 16.02
C LYS A 228 -16.01 14.19 15.05
N ILE A 229 -15.52 12.97 14.78
CA ILE A 229 -14.45 12.73 13.80
C ILE A 229 -14.94 13.05 12.38
N ALA A 230 -16.15 12.60 12.02
CA ALA A 230 -16.73 12.87 10.71
C ALA A 230 -17.04 14.37 10.49
N ASP A 231 -17.52 15.07 11.53
CA ASP A 231 -17.81 16.51 11.50
C ASP A 231 -16.53 17.36 11.40
N GLY A 232 -15.41 16.88 11.95
CA GLY A 232 -14.13 17.58 11.90
C GLY A 232 -13.47 17.54 10.51
N LEU A 233 -13.41 16.36 9.89
CA LEU A 233 -12.83 16.20 8.55
C LEU A 233 -13.72 15.30 7.71
N ASN A 234 -14.39 15.91 6.72
CA ASN A 234 -15.27 15.19 5.80
C ASN A 234 -14.54 14.03 5.12
N GLY A 235 -15.15 12.86 5.07
CA GLY A 235 -14.56 11.63 4.52
C GLY A 235 -13.66 10.86 5.50
N SER A 236 -13.60 11.28 6.76
CA SER A 236 -12.96 10.50 7.83
C SER A 236 -13.78 9.28 8.22
N ALA A 237 -13.11 8.18 8.53
CA ALA A 237 -13.73 6.92 8.94
C ALA A 237 -13.03 6.31 10.15
N ILE A 238 -13.78 5.56 10.97
CA ILE A 238 -13.18 4.70 11.99
C ILE A 238 -13.00 3.32 11.38
N LEU A 239 -11.78 2.79 11.44
CA LEU A 239 -11.44 1.46 10.94
C LEU A 239 -11.41 0.39 12.04
N GLY A 240 -11.27 0.79 13.30
CA GLY A 240 -11.25 -0.13 14.42
C GLY A 240 -11.23 0.59 15.76
N PHE A 241 -11.54 -0.16 16.82
CA PHE A 241 -11.33 0.28 18.19
C PHE A 241 -10.80 -0.88 19.04
N SER A 242 -10.11 -0.56 20.12
CA SER A 242 -9.59 -1.54 21.08
C SER A 242 -9.64 -0.92 22.48
N ASP A 243 -10.19 -1.67 23.43
CA ASP A 243 -10.34 -1.22 24.82
C ASP A 243 -9.19 -1.74 25.66
N GLU A 244 -8.47 -0.82 26.30
CA GLU A 244 -7.48 -1.16 27.32
C GLU A 244 -8.21 -1.25 28.66
N ILE A 245 -8.36 -2.47 29.19
CA ILE A 245 -9.15 -2.74 30.40
C ILE A 245 -8.49 -2.10 31.63
N ALA A 246 -7.15 -2.13 31.72
CA ALA A 246 -6.41 -1.68 32.89
C ALA A 246 -6.39 -0.15 33.08
N ALA A 247 -6.53 0.63 32.00
CA ALA A 247 -6.35 2.08 32.01
C ALA A 247 -7.63 2.89 31.73
N ASP A 248 -8.79 2.23 31.66
CA ASP A 248 -10.08 2.84 31.26
C ASP A 248 -10.04 3.67 29.96
N ARG A 249 -9.18 3.24 29.03
CA ARG A 249 -8.93 3.91 27.75
C ARG A 249 -9.46 3.09 26.59
N ARG A 250 -9.83 3.81 25.53
CA ARG A 250 -10.16 3.26 24.22
C ARG A 250 -9.24 3.84 23.16
N PHE A 251 -8.58 2.97 22.41
CA PHE A 251 -7.88 3.37 21.20
C PHE A 251 -8.82 3.25 20.00
N VAL A 252 -8.81 4.26 19.13
CA VAL A 252 -9.59 4.30 17.90
C VAL A 252 -8.64 4.51 16.74
N LEU A 253 -8.68 3.60 15.76
CA LEU A 253 -7.99 3.76 14.49
C LEU A 253 -8.85 4.61 13.56
N VAL A 254 -8.36 5.79 13.23
CA VAL A 254 -9.05 6.79 12.42
C VAL A 254 -8.33 6.94 11.08
N ASP A 255 -9.10 6.94 10.01
CA ASP A 255 -8.65 7.08 8.65
C ASP A 255 -9.14 8.42 8.09
N VAL A 256 -8.22 9.32 7.77
CA VAL A 256 -8.48 10.73 7.44
C VAL A 256 -8.01 11.04 6.01
N PRO A 257 -8.83 11.67 5.16
CA PRO A 257 -8.40 12.11 3.82
C PRO A 257 -7.31 13.19 3.88
N GLY A 258 -6.23 13.00 3.14
CA GLY A 258 -5.08 13.90 3.05
C GLY A 258 -3.80 13.32 3.67
N PHE A 259 -2.67 13.96 3.36
CA PHE A 259 -1.36 13.63 3.90
C PHE A 259 -0.98 14.56 5.08
N PHE A 260 -0.98 14.02 6.30
CA PHE A 260 -0.75 14.73 7.55
C PHE A 260 0.48 14.26 8.34
N CYS A 261 1.32 13.39 7.78
CA CYS A 261 2.47 12.83 8.52
C CYS A 261 3.47 13.90 9.01
N ASN A 262 3.50 15.08 8.40
CA ASN A 262 4.29 16.24 8.81
C ASN A 262 3.44 17.39 9.40
N ARG A 263 2.14 17.15 9.66
CA ARG A 263 1.15 18.16 10.08
C ARG A 263 0.13 17.55 11.07
N ALA A 264 0.58 16.70 11.99
CA ALA A 264 -0.31 16.02 12.94
C ALA A 264 -1.09 17.01 13.82
N ASP A 265 -0.48 18.13 14.20
CA ASP A 265 -1.10 19.19 15.00
C ASP A 265 -2.36 19.77 14.36
N ALA A 266 -2.42 19.80 13.02
CA ALA A 266 -3.59 20.29 12.30
C ALA A 266 -4.82 19.41 12.56
N PHE A 267 -4.64 18.09 12.55
CA PHE A 267 -5.75 17.17 12.83
C PHE A 267 -6.17 17.23 14.31
N GLN A 268 -5.20 17.37 15.22
CA GLN A 268 -5.50 17.56 16.64
C GLN A 268 -6.32 18.83 16.90
N ALA A 269 -5.97 19.95 16.25
CA ALA A 269 -6.73 21.20 16.34
C ALA A 269 -8.17 21.02 15.84
N THR A 270 -8.36 20.33 14.70
CA THR A 270 -9.69 20.05 14.15
C THR A 270 -10.56 19.22 15.12
N LEU A 271 -9.99 18.21 15.79
CA LEU A 271 -10.74 17.44 16.79
C LEU A 271 -11.13 18.28 18.01
N ALA A 272 -10.22 19.15 18.47
CA ALA A 272 -10.47 20.05 19.59
C ALA A 272 -11.62 21.05 19.29
N GLU A 273 -11.70 21.57 18.07
CA GLU A 273 -12.81 22.42 17.60
C GLU A 273 -14.17 21.71 17.65
N GLN A 274 -14.19 20.39 17.42
CA GLN A 274 -15.39 19.55 17.56
C GLN A 274 -15.66 19.12 19.01
N GLY A 275 -14.89 19.65 19.98
CA GLY A 275 -14.98 19.30 21.39
C GLY A 275 -14.58 17.85 21.67
N LEU A 276 -13.72 17.25 20.84
CA LEU A 276 -13.09 15.96 21.10
C LEU A 276 -11.63 16.22 21.49
N ASN A 277 -11.32 16.11 22.78
CA ASN A 277 -9.97 16.28 23.30
C ASN A 277 -9.37 14.91 23.61
N PRO A 278 -8.63 14.29 22.67
CA PRO A 278 -8.03 13.00 22.92
C PRO A 278 -6.90 13.08 23.95
N GLU A 279 -6.71 12.02 24.73
CA GLU A 279 -5.59 11.91 25.67
C GLU A 279 -4.24 11.78 24.96
N SER A 280 -4.26 11.15 23.79
CA SER A 280 -3.13 11.12 22.86
C SER A 280 -3.62 10.92 21.43
N LEU A 281 -2.84 11.43 20.48
CA LEU A 281 -3.09 11.30 19.06
C LEU A 281 -1.75 11.05 18.37
N ARG A 282 -1.66 9.97 17.59
CA ARG A 282 -0.43 9.60 16.89
C ARG A 282 -0.69 9.19 15.46
N VAL A 283 0.19 9.61 14.55
CA VAL A 283 0.20 9.14 13.17
C VAL A 283 0.82 7.76 13.13
N VAL A 284 0.05 6.76 12.67
CA VAL A 284 0.53 5.37 12.53
C VAL A 284 0.88 5.00 11.09
N GLY A 285 0.52 5.86 10.14
CA GLY A 285 0.96 5.74 8.75
C GLY A 285 0.14 6.57 7.78
N ALA A 286 0.43 6.43 6.50
CA ALA A 286 -0.36 7.00 5.42
C ALA A 286 -0.30 6.07 4.20
N TYR A 287 -1.31 6.15 3.35
CA TYR A 287 -1.39 5.37 2.14
C TYR A 287 -2.04 6.16 1.01
N ALA A 288 -1.59 5.89 -0.21
CA ALA A 288 -2.21 6.43 -1.41
C ALA A 288 -3.61 5.82 -1.62
N VAL A 289 -4.61 6.65 -1.92
CA VAL A 289 -5.98 6.19 -2.22
C VAL A 289 -5.94 5.18 -3.40
N PRO A 290 -6.44 3.94 -3.21
CA PRO A 290 -6.55 2.97 -4.29
C PRO A 290 -7.40 3.46 -5.46
N ILE A 291 -7.08 3.02 -6.68
CA ILE A 291 -7.84 3.33 -7.89
C ILE A 291 -9.22 2.68 -7.78
N SER A 292 -10.28 3.46 -8.04
CA SER A 292 -11.66 2.98 -7.96
C SER A 292 -11.98 1.94 -9.04
N GLU A 293 -12.97 1.09 -8.77
CA GLU A 293 -13.43 0.09 -9.75
C GLU A 293 -13.96 0.76 -11.03
N ASP A 294 -14.67 1.89 -10.90
CA ASP A 294 -15.16 2.68 -12.04
C ASP A 294 -14.02 3.19 -12.94
N ALA A 295 -12.88 3.55 -12.37
CA ALA A 295 -11.72 3.97 -13.15
C ALA A 295 -11.03 2.80 -13.87
N LEU A 296 -11.28 1.56 -13.43
CA LEU A 296 -10.69 0.33 -13.95
C LEU A 296 -11.59 -0.41 -14.95
N SER A 297 -12.89 -0.13 -14.94
CA SER A 297 -13.80 -0.46 -16.04
C SER A 297 -13.45 0.30 -17.32
#